data_AF-A0A316RUD4-F1
#
_entry.id   AF-A0A316RUD4-F1
#
_cell.length_a   1.000
_cell.length_b   1.000
_cell.length_c   1.000
_cell.angle_alpha   90.00
_cell.angle_beta   90.00
_cell.angle_gamma   90.00
#
_symmetry.space_group_name_H-M   'P 1'
#
loop_
_entity.id
_entity.type
_entity.pdbx_description
1 polymer ?
#
loop_
_entity_poly.entity_id
_entity_poly.type
_entity_poly.pdbx_seq_one_letter_code
_entity_poly.pdbx_strand_id
1 'polypeptide(L)'
;MGASCDPGYNLPDGCTGAAIDRHFGEAKPTCAECIKMYECCCDYGICEVEFDDAFREKFDGADAEPGDVAYWALPWIADHMRDMQEEACAMFCG
;
A
#
# COMPACT_ATOMS: atom_id res chain seq x y z
N MET A 1 4.56 -25.68 5.22
CA MET A 1 5.62 -24.69 5.01
C MET A 1 5.03 -23.36 5.41
N GLY A 2 5.34 -22.87 6.62
CA GLY A 2 4.84 -21.58 7.08
C GLY A 2 5.59 -20.49 6.31
N ALA A 3 4.87 -19.67 5.55
CA ALA A 3 5.44 -18.44 5.03
C ALA A 3 5.82 -17.59 6.24
N SER A 4 7.11 -17.46 6.52
CA SER A 4 7.58 -16.49 7.50
C SER A 4 7.35 -15.12 6.88
N CYS A 5 6.31 -14.44 7.34
CA CYS A 5 6.04 -13.02 7.09
C CYS A 5 7.08 -12.14 7.82
N ASP A 6 8.36 -12.49 7.77
CA ASP A 6 9.42 -11.65 8.32
C ASP A 6 9.60 -10.47 7.34
N PRO A 7 9.33 -9.22 7.77
CA PRO A 7 9.43 -8.05 6.91
C PRO A 7 10.88 -7.89 6.43
N GLY A 8 11.09 -7.87 5.11
CA GLY A 8 12.41 -7.61 4.51
C GLY A 8 13.05 -8.72 3.68
N TYR A 9 12.34 -9.79 3.29
CA TYR A 9 12.87 -10.82 2.38
C TYR A 9 12.68 -10.48 0.88
N ASN A 10 11.85 -9.48 0.57
CA ASN A 10 11.45 -9.02 -0.77
C ASN A 10 12.20 -7.77 -1.28
N LEU A 11 13.14 -7.23 -0.49
CA LEU A 11 13.77 -5.95 -0.83
C LEU A 11 15.01 -6.09 -1.73
N PRO A 12 15.30 -5.08 -2.58
CA PRO A 12 16.56 -5.00 -3.32
C PRO A 12 17.79 -4.97 -2.41
N ASP A 13 18.92 -5.46 -2.89
CA ASP A 13 20.20 -5.46 -2.17
C ASP A 13 20.56 -4.03 -1.67
N GLY A 14 20.73 -3.88 -0.35
CA GLY A 14 21.07 -2.60 0.28
C GLY A 14 19.87 -1.79 0.76
N CYS A 15 18.65 -2.18 0.41
CA CYS A 15 17.43 -1.62 1.00
C CYS A 15 16.93 -2.55 2.11
N THR A 16 16.73 -2.01 3.31
CA THR A 16 16.23 -2.77 4.47
C THR A 16 15.04 -2.04 5.08
N GLY A 17 14.14 -2.76 5.74
CA GLY A 17 13.04 -2.14 6.50
C GLY A 17 13.55 -1.08 7.51
N ALA A 18 14.73 -1.31 8.11
CA ALA A 18 15.36 -0.35 9.01
C ALA A 18 15.86 0.93 8.31
N ALA A 19 16.23 0.85 7.02
CA ALA A 19 16.59 2.03 6.22
C ALA A 19 15.36 2.86 5.85
N ILE A 20 14.25 2.19 5.50
CA ILE A 20 12.94 2.80 5.27
C ILE A 20 12.47 3.51 6.54
N ASP A 21 12.46 2.81 7.67
CA ASP A 21 12.08 3.36 8.98
C ASP A 21 12.91 4.59 9.36
N ARG A 22 14.21 4.57 9.08
CA ARG A 22 15.10 5.72 9.35
C ARG A 22 14.78 6.92 8.47
N HIS A 23 14.40 6.70 7.22
CA HIS A 23 14.07 7.76 6.28
C HIS A 23 12.78 8.49 6.69
N PHE A 24 11.75 7.74 7.09
CA PHE A 24 10.44 8.31 7.37
C PHE A 24 10.16 8.59 8.85
N GLY A 25 10.98 8.08 9.79
CA GLY A 25 10.87 8.36 11.22
C GLY A 25 9.82 7.53 11.96
N GLU A 26 9.58 7.85 13.25
CA GLU A 26 8.67 7.09 14.13
C GLU A 26 7.17 7.27 13.77
N ALA A 27 6.83 8.34 13.07
CA ALA A 27 5.51 8.54 12.45
C ALA A 27 5.45 7.81 11.09
N LYS A 28 5.96 6.57 11.09
CA LYS A 28 6.10 5.68 9.93
C LYS A 28 4.91 5.86 8.98
N PRO A 29 5.09 6.10 7.67
CA PRO A 29 4.13 5.52 6.78
C PRO A 29 4.31 4.02 6.92
N THR A 30 3.25 3.36 7.34
CA THR A 30 3.25 1.91 7.51
C THR A 30 3.37 1.34 6.10
N CYS A 31 4.60 1.06 5.68
CA CYS A 31 5.00 0.46 4.39
C CYS A 31 4.57 1.28 3.12
N ALA A 32 5.53 1.84 2.38
CA ALA A 32 5.44 2.79 1.23
C ALA A 32 5.06 4.24 1.54
N GLU A 33 5.19 5.08 0.51
CA GLU A 33 4.80 6.48 0.32
C GLU A 33 3.45 6.95 0.93
N CYS A 34 2.62 6.05 1.43
CA CYS A 34 1.31 6.33 1.98
C CYS A 34 1.24 6.08 3.49
N ILE A 35 1.05 7.15 4.26
CA ILE A 35 0.87 7.08 5.73
C ILE A 35 -0.42 6.39 6.17
N LYS A 36 -1.34 6.18 5.23
CA LYS A 36 -2.63 5.52 5.45
C LYS A 36 -2.73 4.25 4.62
N MET A 37 -1.75 3.36 4.74
CA MET A 37 -1.77 2.09 4.05
C MET A 37 -2.78 1.14 4.71
N TYR A 38 -3.58 0.45 3.90
CA TYR A 38 -4.26 -0.76 4.34
C TYR A 38 -3.40 -1.97 3.96
N GLU A 39 -2.68 -2.50 4.93
CA GLU A 39 -1.87 -3.71 4.78
C GLU A 39 -2.75 -4.96 4.67
N CYS A 40 -2.46 -5.80 3.67
CA CYS A 40 -3.11 -7.09 3.50
C CYS A 40 -2.22 -8.24 3.98
N CYS A 41 -1.06 -8.44 3.34
CA CYS A 41 -0.17 -9.56 3.64
C CYS A 41 1.26 -9.26 3.18
N CYS A 42 2.25 -9.48 4.05
CA CYS A 42 3.68 -9.35 3.73
C CYS A 42 4.01 -8.00 3.08
N ASP A 43 3.59 -6.90 3.69
CA ASP A 43 3.85 -5.54 3.20
C ASP A 43 3.18 -5.18 1.86
N TYR A 44 2.37 -6.08 1.28
CA TYR A 44 1.47 -5.73 0.18
C TYR A 44 0.22 -5.05 0.73
N GLY A 45 -0.17 -3.95 0.09
CA GLY A 45 -1.39 -3.23 0.42
C GLY A 45 -1.79 -2.22 -0.64
N ILE A 46 -2.74 -1.38 -0.25
CA ILE A 46 -3.17 -0.21 -1.02
C ILE A 46 -3.07 1.05 -0.16
N CYS A 47 -2.97 2.21 -0.80
CA CYS A 47 -3.07 3.49 -0.10
C CYS A 47 -4.54 3.92 0.06
N GLU A 48 -4.98 4.23 1.29
CA GLU A 48 -6.34 4.76 1.55
C GLU A 48 -6.61 6.02 0.75
N VAL A 49 -5.62 6.92 0.65
CA VAL A 49 -5.78 8.21 -0.06
C VAL A 49 -6.06 7.99 -1.54
N GLU A 50 -5.32 7.08 -2.19
CA GLU A 50 -5.54 6.73 -3.60
C GLU A 50 -6.90 6.08 -3.81
N PHE A 51 -7.29 5.18 -2.89
CA PHE A 51 -8.61 4.55 -2.94
C PHE A 51 -9.74 5.57 -2.82
N ASP A 52 -9.63 6.48 -1.84
CA ASP A 52 -10.60 7.54 -1.57
C ASP A 52 -10.75 8.49 -2.76
N ASP A 53 -9.64 8.89 -3.38
CA ASP A 53 -9.65 9.79 -4.54
C ASP A 53 -10.24 9.09 -5.76
N ALA A 54 -9.86 7.83 -6.01
CA ALA A 54 -10.45 7.03 -7.08
C ALA A 54 -11.95 6.78 -6.85
N PHE A 55 -12.37 6.59 -5.60
CA PHE A 55 -13.78 6.46 -5.23
C PHE A 55 -14.54 7.75 -5.52
N ARG A 56 -14.00 8.91 -5.11
CA ARG A 56 -14.61 10.22 -5.39
C ARG A 56 -14.70 10.50 -6.88
N GLU A 57 -13.66 10.18 -7.66
CA GLU A 57 -13.68 10.32 -9.11
C GLU A 57 -14.71 9.40 -9.77
N LYS A 58 -14.81 8.16 -9.30
CA LYS A 58 -15.72 7.17 -9.88
C LYS A 58 -17.19 7.47 -9.63
N PHE A 59 -17.51 7.91 -8.41
CA PHE A 59 -18.89 8.06 -7.94
C PHE A 59 -19.32 9.52 -7.75
N ASP A 60 -18.44 10.50 -8.01
CA ASP A 60 -18.72 11.95 -7.98
C ASP A 60 -19.43 12.43 -6.70
N GLY A 61 -19.12 11.81 -5.56
CA GLY A 61 -19.76 12.11 -4.28
C GLY A 61 -21.23 11.69 -4.16
N ALA A 62 -21.73 10.86 -5.07
CA ALA A 62 -23.07 10.29 -5.00
C ALA A 62 -23.17 9.15 -3.96
N ASP A 63 -24.36 8.98 -3.38
CA ASP A 63 -24.72 7.79 -2.60
C ASP A 63 -24.78 6.57 -3.54
N ALA A 64 -23.62 5.95 -3.75
CA ALA A 64 -23.52 4.69 -4.46
C ALA A 64 -24.10 3.56 -3.59
N GLU A 65 -24.88 2.67 -4.18
CA GLU A 65 -25.38 1.49 -3.49
C GLU A 65 -24.19 0.65 -2.99
N PRO A 66 -24.21 0.12 -1.75
CA PRO A 66 -23.08 -0.62 -1.19
C PRO A 66 -22.61 -1.79 -2.06
N GLY A 67 -23.53 -2.43 -2.79
CA GLY A 67 -23.19 -3.49 -3.74
C GLY A 67 -22.34 -2.99 -4.91
N ASP A 68 -22.66 -1.84 -5.48
CA ASP A 68 -21.94 -1.27 -6.62
C ASP A 68 -20.53 -0.82 -6.21
N VAL A 69 -20.40 -0.25 -5.01
CA VAL A 69 -19.11 0.10 -4.42
C VAL A 69 -18.24 -1.15 -4.25
N ALA A 70 -18.80 -2.23 -3.69
CA ALA A 70 -18.07 -3.47 -3.50
C ALA A 70 -17.62 -4.10 -4.83
N TYR A 71 -18.50 -4.13 -5.84
CA TYR A 71 -18.15 -4.66 -7.17
C TYR A 71 -17.08 -3.84 -7.89
N TRP A 72 -17.06 -2.51 -7.69
CA TRP A 72 -16.01 -1.65 -8.24
C TRP A 72 -14.69 -1.77 -7.48
N ALA A 73 -14.75 -1.84 -6.15
CA ALA A 73 -13.56 -1.88 -5.30
C ALA A 73 -12.75 -3.16 -5.49
N LEU A 74 -13.40 -4.31 -5.71
CA LEU A 74 -12.73 -5.60 -5.89
C LEU A 74 -11.63 -5.59 -6.98
N PRO A 75 -11.92 -5.25 -8.25
CA PRO A 75 -10.89 -5.15 -9.28
C PRO A 75 -9.92 -4.00 -9.02
N TRP A 76 -10.39 -2.85 -8.52
CA TRP A 76 -9.51 -1.71 -8.22
C TRP A 76 -8.41 -2.10 -7.22
N ILE A 77 -8.78 -2.76 -6.12
CA ILE A 77 -7.85 -3.23 -5.09
C ILE A 77 -6.84 -4.21 -5.70
N ALA A 78 -7.29 -5.15 -6.54
CA ALA A 78 -6.39 -6.10 -7.19
C ALA A 78 -5.36 -5.41 -8.12
N ASP A 79 -5.79 -4.37 -8.84
CA ASP A 79 -4.94 -3.63 -9.77
C ASP A 79 -3.96 -2.66 -9.07
N HIS A 80 -4.25 -2.26 -7.83
CA HIS A 80 -3.45 -1.28 -7.07
C HIS A 80 -2.70 -1.89 -5.89
N MET A 81 -2.91 -3.18 -5.62
CA MET A 81 -2.15 -3.93 -4.63
C MET A 81 -0.69 -3.99 -5.06
N ARG A 82 0.21 -3.38 -4.28
CA ARG A 82 1.64 -3.33 -4.61
C ARG A 82 2.51 -3.63 -3.40
N ASP A 83 3.73 -4.05 -3.68
CA ASP A 83 4.77 -4.25 -2.66
C ASP A 83 5.25 -2.89 -2.20
N MET A 84 4.73 -2.47 -1.06
CA MET A 84 4.93 -1.12 -0.59
C MET A 84 6.35 -0.91 -0.03
N GLN A 85 7.04 -1.97 0.39
CA GLN A 85 8.44 -1.86 0.77
C GLN A 85 9.34 -1.67 -0.46
N GLU A 86 9.06 -2.36 -1.58
CA GLU A 86 9.77 -2.17 -2.84
C GLU A 86 9.58 -0.74 -3.39
N GLU A 87 8.35 -0.22 -3.36
CA GLU A 87 8.05 1.17 -3.76
C GLU A 87 8.79 2.18 -2.89
N ALA A 88 8.83 1.98 -1.57
CA ALA A 88 9.61 2.84 -0.67
C ALA A 88 11.09 2.87 -1.07
N CYS A 89 11.69 1.70 -1.34
CA CYS A 89 13.09 1.62 -1.77
C CYS A 89 13.36 2.39 -3.06
N ALA A 90 12.43 2.33 -4.03
CA ALA A 90 12.56 3.07 -5.29
C ALA A 90 12.68 4.59 -5.09
N MET A 91 12.15 5.15 -3.99
CA MET A 91 12.17 6.59 -3.73
C MET A 91 13.54 7.13 -3.29
N PHE A 92 14.40 6.31 -2.69
CA PHE A 92 15.67 6.77 -2.11
C PHE A 92 16.90 5.96 -2.53
N CYS A 93 16.73 4.88 -3.30
CA CYS A 93 17.82 4.10 -3.90
C CYS A 93 18.08 4.43 -5.39
N GLY A 94 17.59 5.58 -5.88
CA GLY A 94 17.81 6.07 -7.25
C GLY A 94 19.17 6.72 -7.50
#